data_AF-A0A502HSD4-F1
#
_entry.id   AF-A0A502HSD4-F1
#
_cell.length_a   1.000
_cell.length_b   1.000
_cell.length_c   1.000
_cell.angle_alpha   90.00
_cell.angle_beta   90.00
_cell.angle_gamma   90.00
#
_symmetry.space_group_name_H-M   'P 1'
#
loop_
_entity.id
_entity.type
_entity.pdbx_description
1 polymer ?
#
loop_
_entity_poly.entity_id
_entity_poly.type
_entity_poly.pdbx_seq_one_letter_code
_entity_poly.pdbx_strand_id
1 'polypeptide(L)'
;MSNVNFLAKLVKYVDAKRQAAVSYLGTPQDIGVLLPYGMHSSPPAGAVFVVLPMSGRASDAVGIPNASWLRKLELKPGEMYVGNDVAGTRILFKEAGGIEVLATADVVVHAPRGAVVNGDTTVNGNAVINGDTDITGTLKVAGVVVNGHVHANPEGGNVGPME
;
A
#
# COMPACT_ATOMS: atom_id res chain seq x y z
N MET A 1 39.79 -23.29 0.41
CA MET A 1 38.99 -22.13 0.84
C MET A 1 37.72 -22.15 0.02
N SER A 2 36.53 -22.29 0.61
CA SER A 2 35.29 -22.20 -0.14
C SER A 2 35.11 -20.76 -0.62
N ASN A 3 34.93 -20.55 -1.93
CA ASN A 3 34.64 -19.23 -2.47
C ASN A 3 33.35 -18.72 -1.84
N VAL A 4 33.47 -17.66 -1.03
CA VAL A 4 32.33 -16.93 -0.49
C VAL A 4 31.84 -16.02 -1.62
N ASN A 5 30.72 -16.41 -2.23
CA ASN A 5 30.11 -15.66 -3.31
C ASN A 5 29.03 -14.75 -2.74
N PHE A 6 29.28 -13.44 -2.78
CA PHE A 6 28.42 -12.44 -2.16
C PHE A 6 27.16 -12.12 -2.98
N LEU A 7 27.08 -12.57 -4.24
CA LEU A 7 25.95 -12.30 -5.13
C LEU A 7 25.45 -13.59 -5.77
N ALA A 8 24.16 -13.88 -5.68
CA ALA A 8 23.53 -15.04 -6.31
C ALA A 8 22.18 -14.67 -6.94
N LYS A 9 21.76 -15.35 -8.00
CA LYS A 9 20.47 -15.12 -8.66
C LYS A 9 19.38 -15.99 -8.05
N LEU A 10 18.21 -15.44 -7.81
CA LEU A 10 17.04 -16.18 -7.36
C LEU A 10 16.54 -17.12 -8.46
N VAL A 11 16.48 -18.41 -8.13
CA VAL A 11 15.84 -19.44 -8.95
C VAL A 11 14.39 -19.61 -8.52
N LYS A 12 14.16 -19.71 -7.21
CA LYS A 12 12.82 -19.92 -6.63
C LYS A 12 12.75 -19.33 -5.22
N TYR A 13 11.62 -18.72 -4.89
CA TYR A 13 11.29 -18.27 -3.53
C TYR A 13 10.20 -19.16 -2.93
N VAL A 14 10.33 -19.50 -1.64
CA VAL A 14 9.36 -20.29 -0.88
C VAL A 14 8.90 -19.46 0.32
N ASP A 15 7.80 -18.73 0.10
CA ASP A 15 7.25 -17.75 1.04
C ASP A 15 6.95 -18.33 2.43
N ALA A 16 6.24 -19.47 2.46
CA ALA A 16 5.84 -20.16 3.69
C ALA A 16 7.01 -20.54 4.61
N LYS A 17 8.24 -20.66 4.05
CA LYS A 17 9.45 -21.02 4.80
C LYS A 17 10.44 -19.86 4.93
N ARG A 18 10.18 -18.71 4.29
CA ARG A 18 11.12 -17.59 4.15
C ARG A 18 12.49 -18.05 3.62
N GLN A 19 12.46 -18.96 2.65
CA GLN A 19 13.64 -19.57 2.04
C GLN A 19 13.72 -19.20 0.57
N ALA A 20 14.94 -19.01 0.08
CA ALA A 20 15.24 -18.77 -1.33
C ALA A 20 16.21 -19.83 -1.83
N ALA A 21 15.87 -20.44 -2.97
CA ALA A 21 16.83 -21.19 -3.78
C ALA A 21 17.55 -20.18 -4.68
N VAL A 22 18.82 -19.93 -4.40
CA VAL A 22 19.68 -19.03 -5.17
C VAL A 22 20.72 -19.82 -5.95
N SER A 23 21.20 -19.28 -7.06
CA SER A 23 22.23 -19.89 -7.89
C SER A 23 23.39 -18.93 -8.13
N TYR A 24 24.60 -19.45 -7.97
CA TYR A 24 25.84 -18.81 -8.40
C TYR A 24 26.58 -19.73 -9.38
N LEU A 25 26.92 -19.21 -10.56
CA LEU A 25 27.55 -19.97 -11.65
C LEU A 25 26.87 -21.33 -11.95
N GLY A 26 25.54 -21.39 -11.82
CA GLY A 26 24.76 -22.60 -12.08
C GLY A 26 24.66 -23.58 -10.92
N THR A 27 25.31 -23.33 -9.78
CA THR A 27 25.17 -24.18 -8.58
C THR A 27 24.05 -23.65 -7.69
N PRO A 28 22.95 -24.40 -7.49
CA PRO A 28 21.85 -23.99 -6.62
C PRO A 28 22.17 -24.21 -5.13
N GLN A 29 21.65 -23.34 -4.28
CA GLN A 29 21.74 -23.41 -2.83
C GLN A 29 20.47 -22.82 -2.21
N ASP A 30 19.94 -23.50 -1.19
CA ASP A 30 18.87 -22.95 -0.35
C ASP A 30 19.46 -22.10 0.77
N ILE A 31 18.93 -20.87 0.92
CA ILE A 31 19.36 -19.91 1.94
C ILE A 31 18.14 -19.31 2.65
N GLY A 32 18.34 -18.86 3.89
CA GLY A 32 17.34 -18.05 4.60
C GLY A 32 17.28 -16.64 4.01
N VAL A 33 16.13 -15.97 4.14
CA VAL A 33 15.97 -14.58 3.70
C VAL A 33 15.97 -13.64 4.90
N LEU A 34 16.86 -12.65 4.86
CA LEU A 34 16.98 -11.62 5.88
C LEU A 34 16.16 -10.40 5.48
N LEU A 35 15.10 -10.12 6.25
CA LEU A 35 14.28 -8.91 6.14
C LEU A 35 14.07 -8.32 7.55
N PRO A 36 13.99 -6.99 7.70
CA PRO A 36 13.62 -6.36 8.96
C PRO A 36 12.26 -6.86 9.47
N TYR A 37 12.08 -6.92 10.79
CA TYR A 37 10.80 -7.30 11.39
C TYR A 37 9.66 -6.37 10.92
N GLY A 38 8.53 -6.95 10.54
CA GLY A 38 7.38 -6.22 10.01
C GLY A 38 7.45 -5.91 8.50
N MET A 39 8.59 -6.15 7.84
CA MET A 39 8.72 -6.07 6.39
C MET A 39 8.73 -7.46 5.78
N HIS A 40 7.91 -7.67 4.76
CA HIS A 40 7.83 -8.94 4.04
C HIS A 40 7.84 -8.68 2.54
N SER A 41 8.61 -9.45 1.79
CA SER A 41 8.62 -9.38 0.33
C SER A 41 8.81 -10.76 -0.28
N SER A 42 8.11 -11.00 -1.40
CA SER A 42 8.30 -12.17 -2.25
C SER A 42 8.99 -11.72 -3.54
N PRO A 43 10.32 -11.70 -3.58
CA PRO A 43 11.06 -11.18 -4.73
C PRO A 43 10.76 -12.01 -6.00
N PRO A 44 10.62 -11.35 -7.18
CA PRO A 44 10.36 -12.06 -8.43
C PRO A 44 11.58 -12.85 -8.88
N ALA A 45 11.36 -13.91 -9.67
CA ALA A 45 12.42 -14.72 -10.24
C ALA A 45 13.47 -13.84 -10.97
N GLY A 46 14.74 -14.21 -10.85
CA GLY A 46 15.84 -13.41 -11.38
C GLY A 46 16.36 -12.33 -10.42
N ALA A 47 15.64 -11.99 -9.33
CA ALA A 47 16.13 -11.16 -8.22
C ALA A 47 17.57 -11.52 -7.83
N VAL A 48 18.42 -10.53 -7.58
CA VAL A 48 19.78 -10.78 -7.09
C VAL A 48 19.75 -10.74 -5.57
N PHE A 49 20.43 -11.69 -4.94
CA PHE A 49 20.58 -11.76 -3.50
C PHE A 49 22.01 -11.38 -3.14
N VAL A 50 22.16 -10.49 -2.16
CA VAL A 50 23.42 -10.34 -1.43
C VAL A 50 23.49 -11.45 -0.40
N VAL A 51 24.43 -12.37 -0.55
CA VAL A 51 24.56 -13.57 0.29
C VAL A 51 25.63 -13.35 1.36
N LEU A 52 25.25 -13.61 2.60
CA LEU A 52 26.09 -13.50 3.78
C LEU A 52 26.25 -14.89 4.39
N PRO A 53 27.41 -15.54 4.24
CA PRO A 53 27.69 -16.78 4.95
C PRO A 53 27.73 -16.54 6.45
N MET A 54 27.18 -17.50 7.17
CA MET A 54 27.17 -17.57 8.61
C MET A 54 28.28 -18.52 9.05
N SER A 55 28.93 -18.19 10.17
CA SER A 55 29.94 -19.06 10.79
C SER A 55 31.08 -19.50 9.85
N GLY A 56 31.38 -18.70 8.82
CA GLY A 56 32.40 -19.00 7.80
C GLY A 56 32.05 -20.17 6.86
N ARG A 57 30.80 -20.64 6.83
CA ARG A 57 30.35 -21.76 5.99
C ARG A 57 29.46 -21.26 4.87
N ALA A 58 29.88 -21.42 3.63
CA ALA A 58 29.07 -21.01 2.47
C ALA A 58 27.69 -21.69 2.44
N SER A 59 27.59 -22.93 2.93
CA SER A 59 26.35 -23.71 3.00
C SER A 59 25.33 -23.18 4.03
N ASP A 60 25.79 -22.40 5.01
CA ASP A 60 24.95 -21.81 6.05
C ASP A 60 24.93 -20.30 5.79
N ALA A 61 23.90 -19.80 5.13
CA ALA A 61 23.89 -18.42 4.67
C ALA A 61 22.50 -17.80 4.72
N VAL A 62 22.49 -16.48 4.83
CA VAL A 62 21.30 -15.65 4.68
C VAL A 62 21.47 -14.70 3.51
N GLY A 63 20.36 -14.35 2.88
CA GLY A 63 20.36 -13.50 1.71
C GLY A 63 19.46 -12.28 1.85
N ILE A 64 19.93 -11.15 1.33
CA ILE A 64 19.16 -9.91 1.24
C ILE A 64 18.72 -9.75 -0.23
N PRO A 65 17.40 -9.76 -0.52
CA PRO A 65 16.90 -9.67 -1.89
C PRO A 65 17.04 -8.26 -2.46
N ASN A 66 17.37 -8.17 -3.74
CA ASN A 66 17.44 -6.93 -4.50
C ASN A 66 17.00 -7.15 -5.95
N ALA A 67 16.03 -6.36 -6.39
CA ALA A 67 15.53 -6.34 -7.77
C ALA A 67 15.60 -4.92 -8.34
N SER A 68 16.80 -4.33 -8.35
CA SER A 68 17.00 -2.90 -8.66
C SER A 68 16.49 -2.49 -10.05
N TRP A 69 16.45 -3.37 -11.04
CA TRP A 69 15.92 -3.09 -12.39
C TRP A 69 14.42 -2.84 -12.42
N LEU A 70 13.70 -3.20 -11.35
CA LEU A 70 12.27 -2.88 -11.22
C LEU A 70 12.04 -1.50 -10.61
N ARG A 71 13.05 -0.90 -9.96
CA ARG A 71 12.93 0.42 -9.35
C ARG A 71 12.91 1.49 -10.46
N LYS A 72 11.71 1.90 -10.85
CA LYS A 72 11.48 2.87 -11.94
C LYS A 72 11.30 4.31 -11.47
N LEU A 73 11.18 4.53 -10.16
CA LEU A 73 10.90 5.84 -9.59
C LEU A 73 12.22 6.55 -9.22
N GLU A 74 12.37 7.77 -9.73
CA GLU A 74 13.45 8.68 -9.34
C GLU A 74 13.02 9.47 -8.10
N LEU A 75 13.54 9.07 -6.94
CA LEU A 75 13.27 9.74 -5.68
C LEU A 75 14.17 10.96 -5.51
N LYS A 76 13.60 12.04 -5.00
CA LYS A 76 14.40 13.17 -4.49
C LYS A 76 15.06 12.81 -3.15
N PRO A 77 16.13 13.52 -2.75
CA PRO A 77 16.72 13.35 -1.42
C PRO A 77 15.66 13.50 -0.31
N GLY A 78 15.60 12.51 0.59
CA GLY A 78 14.64 12.48 1.69
C GLY A 78 13.31 11.79 1.38
N GLU A 79 13.01 11.51 0.11
CA GLU A 79 11.83 10.70 -0.24
C GLU A 79 12.08 9.21 -0.03
N MET A 80 11.01 8.48 0.26
CA MET A 80 11.04 7.03 0.45
C MET A 80 9.73 6.45 -0.10
N TYR A 81 9.76 5.25 -0.65
CA TYR A 81 8.53 4.52 -0.91
C TYR A 81 8.63 3.07 -0.46
N VAL A 82 7.46 2.50 -0.17
CA VAL A 82 7.24 1.07 -0.01
C VAL A 82 6.26 0.65 -1.08
N GLY A 83 6.57 -0.38 -1.87
CA GLY A 83 5.72 -0.72 -3.00
C GLY A 83 6.00 -2.08 -3.63
N ASN A 84 5.15 -2.40 -4.59
CA ASN A 84 5.27 -3.53 -5.49
C ASN A 84 5.56 -3.00 -6.89
N ASP A 85 6.84 -2.94 -7.26
CA ASP A 85 7.27 -2.41 -8.56
C ASP A 85 6.84 -3.29 -9.76
N VAL A 86 6.47 -4.56 -9.52
CA VAL A 86 5.91 -5.42 -10.56
C VAL A 86 4.52 -4.95 -10.95
N ALA A 87 3.69 -4.59 -9.95
CA ALA A 87 2.32 -4.13 -10.15
C ALA A 87 2.18 -2.60 -10.27
N GLY A 88 3.26 -1.84 -9.98
CA GLY A 88 3.28 -0.38 -10.02
C GLY A 88 2.56 0.30 -8.84
N THR A 89 2.26 -0.43 -7.77
CA THR A 89 1.58 0.11 -6.58
C THR A 89 2.58 0.55 -5.52
N ARG A 90 2.31 1.66 -4.83
CA ARG A 90 3.22 2.21 -3.81
C ARG A 90 2.54 3.09 -2.77
N ILE A 91 3.22 3.25 -1.65
CA ILE A 91 3.06 4.35 -0.71
C ILE A 91 4.34 5.18 -0.78
N LEU A 92 4.25 6.42 -1.24
CA LEU A 92 5.36 7.35 -1.41
C LEU A 92 5.31 8.43 -0.33
N PHE A 93 6.38 8.55 0.43
CA PHE A 93 6.66 9.62 1.39
C PHE A 93 7.47 10.71 0.70
N LYS A 94 6.88 11.90 0.57
CA LYS A 94 7.45 13.04 -0.16
C LYS A 94 8.27 13.94 0.76
N GLU A 95 9.21 14.69 0.19
CA GLU A 95 10.13 15.57 0.92
C GLU A 95 9.42 16.63 1.78
N ALA A 96 8.24 17.11 1.34
CA ALA A 96 7.43 18.11 2.04
C ALA A 96 6.47 17.51 3.08
N GLY A 97 6.68 16.25 3.50
CA GLY A 97 5.84 15.55 4.48
C GLY A 97 4.52 14.99 3.91
N GLY A 98 4.27 15.14 2.60
CA GLY A 98 3.12 14.55 1.94
C GLY A 98 3.25 13.03 1.79
N ILE A 99 2.12 12.33 1.78
CA ILE A 99 2.06 10.89 1.49
C ILE A 99 1.14 10.68 0.30
N GLU A 100 1.60 9.92 -0.69
CA GLU A 100 0.81 9.50 -1.86
C GLU A 100 0.64 7.98 -1.84
N VAL A 101 -0.61 7.52 -1.85
CA VAL A 101 -0.94 6.10 -2.04
C VAL A 101 -1.39 5.91 -3.48
N LEU A 102 -0.61 5.15 -4.26
CA LEU A 102 -0.96 4.78 -5.63
C LEU A 102 -1.29 3.29 -5.68
N ALA A 103 -2.54 2.98 -6.01
CA ALA A 103 -3.00 1.63 -6.33
C ALA A 103 -3.40 1.54 -7.80
N THR A 104 -3.16 0.39 -8.43
CA THR A 104 -3.57 0.09 -9.81
C THR A 104 -4.87 -0.72 -9.88
N ALA A 105 -5.41 -1.09 -8.73
CA ALA A 105 -6.72 -1.71 -8.55
C ALA A 105 -7.43 -0.97 -7.40
N ASP A 106 -7.61 -1.62 -6.24
CA ASP A 106 -8.35 -1.07 -5.10
C ASP A 106 -7.44 -0.66 -3.94
N VAL A 107 -7.91 0.30 -3.13
CA VAL A 107 -7.41 0.57 -1.78
C VAL A 107 -8.50 0.19 -0.78
N VAL A 108 -8.25 -0.84 0.03
CA VAL A 108 -9.19 -1.32 1.05
C VAL A 108 -8.64 -1.04 2.44
N VAL A 109 -9.45 -0.39 3.29
CA VAL A 109 -9.10 -0.07 4.68
C VAL A 109 -10.00 -0.84 5.63
N HIS A 110 -9.44 -1.80 6.36
CA HIS A 110 -10.14 -2.54 7.42
C HIS A 110 -9.80 -1.92 8.78
N ALA A 111 -10.69 -1.06 9.30
CA ALA A 111 -10.53 -0.39 10.59
C ALA A 111 -11.76 -0.64 11.48
N PRO A 112 -11.79 -1.71 12.29
CA PRO A 112 -12.98 -2.12 13.04
C PRO A 112 -13.43 -1.11 14.10
N ARG A 113 -12.54 -0.20 14.50
CA ARG A 113 -12.84 0.89 15.42
C ARG A 113 -13.29 2.18 14.73
N GLY A 114 -13.20 2.24 13.40
CA GLY A 114 -13.44 3.43 12.60
C GLY A 114 -12.17 4.01 11.97
N ALA A 115 -12.38 4.80 10.92
CA ALA A 115 -11.37 5.60 10.24
C ALA A 115 -11.76 7.08 10.40
N VAL A 116 -10.78 7.93 10.73
CA VAL A 116 -11.00 9.36 10.96
C VAL A 116 -10.12 10.14 9.98
N VAL A 117 -10.72 11.11 9.29
CA VAL A 117 -10.00 12.06 8.42
C VAL A 117 -10.16 13.46 9.01
N ASN A 118 -9.05 14.03 9.47
CA ASN A 118 -9.00 15.38 10.03
C ASN A 118 -8.45 16.33 8.96
N GLY A 119 -9.36 16.91 8.18
CA GLY A 119 -9.02 17.85 7.10
C GLY A 119 -10.04 17.80 5.97
N ASP A 120 -9.94 18.76 5.06
CA ASP A 120 -10.79 18.82 3.88
C ASP A 120 -10.61 17.56 3.03
N THR A 121 -11.73 16.95 2.63
CA THR A 121 -11.75 15.69 1.89
C THR A 121 -12.58 15.86 0.62
N THR A 122 -12.00 15.44 -0.51
CA THR A 122 -12.67 15.43 -1.80
C THR A 122 -12.76 14.01 -2.33
N VAL A 123 -13.96 13.58 -2.71
CA VAL A 123 -14.20 12.32 -3.42
C VAL A 123 -14.52 12.63 -4.88
N ASN A 124 -13.60 12.26 -5.78
CA ASN A 124 -13.81 12.39 -7.22
C ASN A 124 -14.44 11.09 -7.75
N GLY A 125 -15.76 10.99 -7.62
CA GLY A 125 -16.52 9.80 -7.99
C GLY A 125 -17.77 9.65 -7.13
N ASN A 126 -18.37 8.46 -7.17
CA ASN A 126 -19.53 8.16 -6.35
C ASN A 126 -19.10 7.79 -4.93
N ALA A 127 -19.84 8.27 -3.93
CA ALA A 127 -19.71 7.84 -2.54
C ALA A 127 -20.95 7.03 -2.15
N VAL A 128 -20.75 5.84 -1.59
CA VAL A 128 -21.81 5.00 -1.03
C VAL A 128 -21.61 4.93 0.48
N ILE A 129 -22.64 5.31 1.24
CA ILE A 129 -22.64 5.25 2.70
C ILE A 129 -23.80 4.34 3.11
N ASN A 130 -23.47 3.20 3.72
CA ASN A 130 -24.46 2.19 4.10
C ASN A 130 -25.00 2.37 5.53
N GLY A 131 -24.38 3.27 6.30
CA GLY A 131 -24.84 3.66 7.64
C GLY A 131 -25.38 5.09 7.65
N ASP A 132 -25.73 5.56 8.85
CA ASP A 132 -26.23 6.91 9.03
C ASP A 132 -25.14 7.96 8.77
N THR A 133 -25.55 9.13 8.29
CA THR A 133 -24.65 10.26 8.01
C THR A 133 -25.15 11.50 8.73
N ASP A 134 -24.37 11.98 9.69
CA ASP A 134 -24.60 13.25 10.38
C ASP A 134 -23.81 14.37 9.71
N ILE A 135 -24.53 15.37 9.19
CA ILE A 135 -23.93 16.56 8.57
C ILE A 135 -24.27 17.77 9.43
N THR A 136 -23.28 18.27 10.16
CA THR A 136 -23.42 19.46 11.01
C THR A 136 -23.26 20.77 10.23
N GLY A 137 -22.61 20.71 9.06
CA GLY A 137 -22.50 21.81 8.11
C GLY A 137 -23.64 21.83 7.08
N THR A 138 -23.38 22.44 5.93
CA THR A 138 -24.35 22.54 4.83
C THR A 138 -24.25 21.34 3.89
N LEU A 139 -25.34 20.61 3.71
CA LEU A 139 -25.48 19.64 2.61
C LEU A 139 -26.06 20.35 1.38
N LYS A 140 -25.27 20.41 0.29
CA LYS A 140 -25.70 20.96 -1.00
C LYS A 140 -25.66 19.90 -2.09
N VAL A 141 -26.79 19.63 -2.74
CA VAL A 141 -26.91 18.64 -3.83
C VAL A 141 -27.31 19.37 -5.11
N ALA A 142 -26.44 19.33 -6.12
CA ALA A 142 -26.66 19.95 -7.43
C ALA A 142 -27.12 21.43 -7.38
N GLY A 143 -26.71 22.20 -6.38
CA GLY A 143 -27.15 23.59 -6.20
C GLY A 143 -28.13 23.82 -5.06
N VAL A 144 -28.84 22.79 -4.60
CA VAL A 144 -29.91 22.89 -3.60
C VAL A 144 -29.36 22.60 -2.21
N VAL A 145 -29.59 23.51 -1.26
CA VAL A 145 -29.25 23.32 0.15
C VAL A 145 -30.35 22.48 0.82
N VAL A 146 -30.03 21.25 1.21
CA VAL A 146 -31.01 20.25 1.66
C VAL A 146 -31.55 20.58 3.05
N ASN A 147 -30.69 20.98 3.99
CA ASN A 147 -31.06 21.25 5.39
C ASN A 147 -31.88 22.54 5.60
N GLY A 148 -32.32 23.20 4.53
CA GLY A 148 -33.21 24.38 4.58
C GLY A 148 -34.05 24.56 3.32
N HIS A 149 -34.23 23.51 2.51
CA HIS A 149 -35.04 23.62 1.31
C HIS A 149 -36.53 23.73 1.64
N VAL A 150 -37.25 24.46 0.79
CA VAL A 150 -38.70 24.64 0.86
C VAL A 150 -39.32 24.25 -0.47
N HIS A 151 -40.59 23.85 -0.45
CA HIS A 151 -41.35 23.56 -1.65
C HIS A 151 -42.12 24.81 -2.10
N ALA A 152 -42.11 25.08 -3.41
CA ALA A 152 -43.01 26.08 -4.00
C ALA A 152 -44.43 25.48 -4.07
N ASN A 153 -45.43 26.20 -3.58
CA ASN A 153 -46.83 25.77 -3.48
C ASN A 153 -47.05 24.52 -2.61
N PRO A 154 -46.79 24.58 -1.29
CA PRO A 154 -47.42 23.60 -0.41
C PRO A 154 -48.93 23.73 -0.63
N GLU A 155 -49.62 22.63 -0.92
CA GLU A 155 -51.07 22.59 -1.13
C GLU A 155 -51.77 22.84 0.23
N GLY A 156 -51.63 24.07 0.73
CA GLY A 156 -52.14 24.52 2.01
C GLY A 156 -53.55 25.05 1.84
N GLY A 157 -54.54 24.24 2.20
CA GLY A 157 -55.86 24.75 2.57
C GLY A 157 -55.78 25.53 3.88
N ASN A 158 -56.65 26.53 4.05
CA ASN A 158 -56.78 27.24 5.32
C ASN A 158 -57.27 26.25 6.40
N VAL A 159 -56.39 25.82 7.31
CA VAL A 159 -56.82 25.05 8.48
C VAL A 159 -57.52 26.02 9.42
N GLY A 160 -58.85 25.94 9.48
CA GLY A 160 -59.66 26.75 10.38
C GLY A 160 -59.22 26.61 11.85
N PRO A 161 -59.73 27.45 12.77
CA PRO A 161 -59.39 27.33 14.19
C PRO A 161 -59.65 25.90 14.67
N MET A 162 -58.67 25.29 15.34
CA MET A 162 -58.88 24.03 16.05
C MET A 162 -59.85 24.31 17.21
N GLU A 163 -61.01 23.65 17.21
CA GLU A 163 -61.91 23.60 18.38
C GLU A 163 -61.40 22.62 19.45
#